data_AF-A0A950P1K6-F1
#
_entry.id   AF-A0A950P1K6-F1
#
_cell.length_a   1.000
_cell.length_b   1.000
_cell.length_c   1.000
_cell.angle_alpha   90.00
_cell.angle_beta   90.00
_cell.angle_gamma   90.00
#
_symmetry.space_group_name_H-M   'P 1'
#
loop_
_entity.id
_entity.type
_entity.pdbx_description
1 polymer ?
#
loop_
_entity_poly.entity_id
_entity_poly.type
_entity_poly.pdbx_seq_one_letter_code
_entity_poly.pdbx_strand_id
1 'polypeptide(L)'
;MAEPTGEELLARLVDRVRDTNRARVEAARLCLRTIPGDLLPIAGWALDRLYVVATHSGVTLAPALGELVAAELLAGEEREELARFRPGRFRSVPA
;
A
#
# COMPACT_ATOMS: atom_id res chain seq x y z
N MET A 1 -17.27 -13.93 3.21
CA MET A 1 -17.88 -13.02 2.22
C MET A 1 -17.66 -13.63 0.86
N ALA A 2 -18.68 -13.75 0.02
CA ALA A 2 -18.46 -14.12 -1.37
C ALA A 2 -17.65 -13.00 -2.05
N GLU A 3 -16.56 -13.35 -2.73
CA GLU A 3 -15.77 -12.39 -3.47
C GLU A 3 -16.56 -11.96 -4.72
N PRO A 4 -16.69 -10.65 -5.01
CA PRO A 4 -17.35 -10.22 -6.23
C PRO A 4 -16.57 -10.76 -7.42
N THR A 5 -17.24 -11.54 -8.26
CA THR A 5 -16.64 -12.05 -9.49
C THR A 5 -16.35 -10.87 -10.43
N GLY A 6 -15.41 -11.04 -11.36
CA GLY A 6 -15.15 -10.01 -12.39
C GLY A 6 -16.42 -9.60 -13.15
N GLU A 7 -17.37 -10.52 -13.29
CA GLU A 7 -18.68 -10.28 -13.89
C GLU A 7 -19.56 -9.32 -13.08
N GLU A 8 -19.50 -9.38 -11.75
CA GLU A 8 -20.24 -8.43 -10.92
C GLU A 8 -19.71 -7.00 -11.10
N LEU A 9 -18.39 -6.84 -11.22
CA LEU A 9 -17.78 -5.55 -11.52
C LEU A 9 -18.12 -5.06 -12.94
N LEU A 10 -18.17 -5.97 -13.92
CA LEU A 10 -18.59 -5.64 -15.29
C LEU A 10 -20.04 -5.18 -15.34
N ALA A 11 -20.96 -5.86 -14.63
CA ALA A 11 -22.35 -5.45 -14.55
C ALA A 11 -22.48 -4.01 -14.00
N ARG A 12 -21.77 -3.70 -12.91
CA ARG A 12 -21.74 -2.34 -12.34
C ARG A 12 -21.13 -1.31 -13.29
N LEU A 13 -20.14 -1.67 -14.09
CA LEU A 13 -19.54 -0.79 -15.09
C LEU A 13 -20.56 -0.42 -16.17
N VAL A 14 -21.26 -1.40 -16.72
CA VAL A 14 -22.28 -1.23 -17.78
C VAL A 14 -23.40 -0.29 -17.35
N ASP A 15 -23.79 -0.35 -16.07
CA ASP A 15 -24.84 0.52 -15.51
C ASP A 15 -24.39 1.97 -15.28
N ARG A 16 -23.08 2.25 -15.23
CA ARG A 16 -22.54 3.54 -14.77
C ARG A 16 -21.72 4.31 -15.81
N VAL A 17 -21.15 3.61 -16.78
CA VAL A 17 -20.25 4.19 -17.78
C VAL A 17 -20.82 3.97 -19.17
N ARG A 18 -21.02 5.06 -19.92
CA ARG A 18 -21.55 5.01 -21.30
C ARG A 18 -20.62 4.21 -22.21
N ASP A 19 -21.19 3.62 -23.25
CA ASP A 19 -20.45 2.90 -24.31
C ASP A 19 -19.60 1.70 -23.85
N THR A 20 -19.98 1.07 -22.73
CA THR A 20 -19.30 -0.12 -22.19
C THR A 20 -20.06 -1.43 -22.43
N ASN A 21 -21.17 -1.41 -23.16
CA ASN A 21 -22.02 -2.58 -23.44
C ASN A 21 -21.31 -3.74 -24.18
N ARG A 22 -20.15 -3.50 -24.80
CA ARG A 22 -19.33 -4.53 -25.46
C ARG A 22 -18.09 -4.93 -24.65
N ALA A 23 -17.88 -4.33 -23.48
CA ALA A 23 -16.76 -4.67 -22.63
C ALA A 23 -16.87 -6.12 -22.15
N ARG A 24 -15.72 -6.76 -21.96
CA ARG A 24 -15.59 -8.13 -21.46
C ARG A 24 -14.47 -8.16 -20.44
N VAL A 25 -14.59 -9.01 -19.43
CA VAL A 25 -13.49 -9.28 -18.51
C VAL A 25 -12.40 -10.03 -19.27
N GLU A 26 -11.24 -9.42 -19.44
CA GLU A 26 -10.07 -10.09 -20.02
C GLU A 26 -9.44 -11.04 -18.99
N ALA A 27 -9.25 -10.55 -17.76
CA ALA A 27 -8.72 -11.32 -16.64
C ALA A 27 -9.19 -10.74 -15.30
N ALA A 28 -9.30 -11.61 -14.30
CA ALA A 28 -9.45 -11.22 -12.90
C ALA A 28 -8.30 -11.82 -12.08
N ARG A 29 -7.75 -11.01 -11.17
CA ARG A 29 -6.66 -11.39 -10.27
C ARG A 29 -7.00 -10.89 -8.88
N LEU A 30 -6.85 -11.76 -7.89
CA LEU A 30 -6.91 -11.36 -6.49
C LEU A 30 -5.55 -10.79 -6.09
N CYS A 31 -5.58 -9.67 -5.38
CA CYS A 31 -4.38 -9.03 -4.85
C CYS A 31 -4.52 -8.93 -3.33
N LEU A 32 -3.46 -9.32 -2.62
CA LEU A 32 -3.34 -9.03 -1.20
C LEU A 32 -2.93 -7.58 -1.03
N ARG A 33 -3.75 -6.83 -0.31
CA ARG A 33 -3.48 -5.43 -0.01
C ARG A 33 -2.69 -5.32 1.29
N THR A 34 -1.58 -4.62 1.24
CA THR A 34 -0.79 -4.30 2.44
C THR A 34 -1.47 -3.14 3.18
N ILE A 35 -2.34 -3.44 4.15
CA ILE A 35 -3.05 -2.44 4.95
C ILE A 35 -2.59 -2.55 6.40
N PRO A 36 -1.76 -1.61 6.90
CA PRO A 36 -1.40 -1.54 8.31
C PRO A 36 -2.63 -1.35 9.22
N GLY A 37 -2.54 -1.81 10.47
CA GLY A 37 -3.67 -1.82 11.41
C GLY A 37 -4.25 -0.44 11.75
N ASP A 38 -3.45 0.62 11.60
CA ASP A 38 -3.86 2.01 11.80
C ASP A 38 -4.16 2.77 10.50
N LEU A 39 -4.17 2.06 9.36
CA LEU A 39 -4.40 2.59 8.02
C LEU A 39 -3.35 3.61 7.52
N LEU A 40 -2.24 3.81 8.24
CA LEU A 40 -1.16 4.69 7.83
C LEU A 40 0.03 3.90 7.24
N PRO A 41 0.79 4.47 6.30
CA PRO A 41 2.04 3.85 5.83
C PRO A 41 3.01 3.52 6.96
N ILE A 42 3.81 2.47 6.80
CA ILE A 42 4.96 2.14 7.64
C ILE A 42 6.21 2.36 6.80
N ALA A 43 7.17 3.13 7.30
CA ALA A 43 8.47 3.33 6.66
C ALA A 43 9.55 3.61 7.72
N GLY A 44 10.62 2.83 7.71
CA GLY A 44 11.78 3.04 8.59
C GLY A 44 12.43 1.75 9.07
N TRP A 45 13.46 1.91 9.89
CA TRP A 45 14.15 0.81 10.55
C TRP A 45 13.23 0.12 11.57
N ALA A 46 13.01 -1.18 11.40
CA ALA A 46 12.22 -2.01 12.33
C ALA A 46 13.11 -2.74 13.35
N LEU A 47 14.30 -3.15 12.91
CA LEU A 47 15.36 -3.82 13.67
C LEU A 47 16.73 -3.38 13.13
N ASP A 48 17.81 -3.80 13.79
CA ASP A 48 19.16 -3.62 13.25
C ASP A 48 19.22 -4.20 11.83
N ARG A 49 19.66 -3.38 10.87
CA ARG A 49 19.79 -3.72 9.44
C ARG A 49 18.51 -4.15 8.72
N LEU A 50 17.33 -3.96 9.32
CA LEU A 50 16.04 -4.23 8.68
C LEU A 50 15.25 -2.95 8.49
N TYR A 51 15.18 -2.50 7.24
CA TYR A 51 14.31 -1.41 6.82
C TYR A 51 13.01 -1.97 6.25
N VAL A 52 11.86 -1.43 6.68
CA VAL A 52 10.54 -1.88 6.23
C VAL A 52 9.80 -0.73 5.57
N VAL A 53 9.14 -1.03 4.45
CA VAL A 53 8.09 -0.19 3.87
C VAL A 53 6.83 -1.05 3.70
N ALA A 54 5.72 -0.64 4.30
CA ALA A 54 4.43 -1.32 4.17
C ALA A 54 3.31 -0.28 4.06
N THR A 55 2.59 -0.24 2.93
CA THR A 55 1.58 0.78 2.68
C THR A 55 0.54 0.33 1.67
N HIS A 56 -0.72 0.71 1.89
CA HIS A 56 -1.81 0.48 0.95
C HIS A 56 -1.66 1.36 -0.31
N SER A 57 -1.11 2.56 -0.13
CA SER A 57 -0.94 3.56 -1.19
C SER A 57 0.41 3.43 -1.89
N GLY A 58 1.00 2.23 -1.92
CA GLY A 58 2.36 2.00 -2.42
C GLY A 58 2.59 2.50 -3.83
N VAL A 59 1.65 2.27 -4.75
CA VAL A 59 1.76 2.76 -6.14
C VAL A 59 1.79 4.28 -6.20
N THR A 60 0.88 4.95 -5.49
CA THR A 60 0.79 6.41 -5.47
C THR A 60 2.01 7.07 -4.82
N LEU A 61 2.49 6.48 -3.73
CA LEU A 61 3.57 7.06 -2.91
C LEU A 61 4.96 6.58 -3.33
N ALA A 62 5.09 5.65 -4.28
CA ALA A 62 6.35 5.04 -4.66
C ALA A 62 7.46 6.07 -5.01
N PRO A 63 7.21 7.15 -5.77
CA PRO A 63 8.26 8.12 -6.08
C PRO A 63 8.81 8.81 -4.83
N ALA A 64 7.93 9.32 -3.97
CA ALA A 64 8.32 10.02 -2.75
C ALA A 64 8.96 9.07 -1.73
N LEU A 65 8.39 7.88 -1.53
CA LEU A 65 8.97 6.88 -0.65
C LEU A 65 10.33 6.40 -1.15
N GLY A 66 10.52 6.24 -2.46
CA GLY A 66 11.81 5.85 -3.03
C GLY A 66 12.93 6.83 -2.66
N GLU A 67 12.69 8.13 -2.81
CA GLU A 67 13.66 9.17 -2.45
C GLU A 67 13.96 9.20 -0.95
N LEU A 68 12.93 9.18 -0.11
CA LEU A 68 13.08 9.21 1.34
C LEU A 68 13.81 7.97 1.86
N VAL A 69 13.43 6.78 1.39
CA VAL A 69 14.06 5.51 1.78
C VAL A 69 15.51 5.46 1.33
N ALA A 70 15.81 5.88 0.09
CA ALA A 70 17.19 5.92 -0.39
C ALA A 70 18.06 6.86 0.46
N ALA A 71 17.52 8.01 0.87
CA ALA A 71 18.23 8.93 1.76
C ALA A 71 18.56 8.27 3.12
N GLU A 72 17.59 7.61 3.77
CA GLU A 72 17.83 6.94 5.06
C GLU A 72 18.82 5.77 4.95
N LEU A 73 18.72 4.99 3.87
CA LEU A 73 19.59 3.83 3.65
C LEU A 73 21.03 4.19 3.30
N LEU A 74 21.24 5.26 2.54
CA LEU A 74 22.57 5.64 2.03
C LEU A 74 23.29 6.66 2.93
N ALA A 75 22.58 7.64 3.46
CA ALA A 75 23.16 8.68 4.30
C ALA A 75 23.12 8.33 5.79
N GLY A 76 22.30 7.35 6.20
CA GLY A 76 22.13 6.97 7.60
C GLY A 76 21.36 8.00 8.44
N GLU A 77 20.75 8.98 7.80
CA GLU A 77 19.98 10.05 8.46
C GLU A 77 18.49 9.79 8.33
N GLU A 78 17.78 9.79 9.45
CA GLU A 78 16.33 9.67 9.47
C GLU A 78 15.62 10.92 8.93
N ARG A 79 14.63 10.71 8.07
CA ARG A 79 13.80 11.74 7.45
C ARG A 79 12.61 12.12 8.32
N GLU A 80 12.46 13.40 8.62
CA GLU A 80 11.36 13.93 9.45
C GLU A 80 9.99 13.68 8.82
N GLU A 81 9.92 13.67 7.49
CA GLU A 81 8.72 13.35 6.72
C GLU A 81 8.14 11.97 7.07
N LEU A 82 8.99 11.05 7.54
CA LEU A 82 8.62 9.69 7.94
C LEU A 82 8.40 9.53 9.45
N ALA A 83 8.55 10.58 10.26
CA ALA A 83 8.52 10.49 11.72
C ALA A 83 7.21 9.88 12.26
N ARG A 84 6.06 10.21 11.67
CA ARG A 84 4.75 9.64 12.06
C ARG A 84 4.51 8.23 11.52
N PHE A 85 5.31 7.80 10.55
CA PHE A 85 5.18 6.54 9.84
C PHE A 85 6.21 5.50 10.30
N ARG A 86 6.94 5.77 11.37
CA ARG A 86 7.92 4.82 11.92
C ARG A 86 7.26 3.52 12.39
N PRO A 87 7.92 2.35 12.22
CA PRO A 87 7.41 1.07 12.73
C PRO A 87 7.15 1.08 14.25
N GLY A 88 7.94 1.88 14.99
CA GLY A 88 7.85 2.00 16.45
C GLY A 88 6.48 2.39 16.99
N ARG A 89 5.60 3.00 16.17
CA ARG A 89 4.26 3.41 16.59
C ARG A 89 3.31 2.25 16.94
N PHE A 90 3.62 1.04 16.50
CA PHE A 90 2.85 -0.17 16.82
C PHE A 90 3.42 -0.95 18.01
N ARG A 91 4.48 -0.45 18.66
CA ARG A 91 5.04 -1.10 19.85
C ARG A 91 4.15 -0.81 21.05
N SER A 92 3.24 -1.75 21.35
CA SER A 92 2.76 -2.00 22.71
C SER A 92 2.98 -3.49 23.03
N VAL A 93 3.42 -3.74 24.26
CA VAL A 93 3.83 -5.03 24.90
C VAL A 93 5.35 -5.27 24.92
N PRO A 94 5.97 -5.44 26.12
CA PRO A 94 7.38 -5.80 26.29
C PRO A 94 7.69 -7.18 25.68
N ALA A 95 8.97 -7.40 25.35
CA ALA A 95 9.49 -8.71 24.95
C ALA A 95 9.30 -9.78 26.04
#